data_AF-A0A6L3EU78-F1
#
_entry.id   AF-A0A6L3EU78-F1
#
_cell.length_a   1.000
_cell.length_b   1.000
_cell.length_c   1.000
_cell.angle_alpha   90.00
_cell.angle_beta   90.00
_cell.angle_gamma   90.00
#
_symmetry.space_group_name_H-M   'P 1'
#
loop_
_entity.id
_entity.type
_entity.pdbx_description
1 polymer ?
#
loop_
_entity_poly.entity_id
_entity_poly.type
_entity_poly.pdbx_seq_one_letter_code
_entity_poly.pdbx_strand_id
1 'polypeptide(L)'
;LATSREPLNFQAESVIALDGLPTGVLEMSAAEALFGERGRMARDDFAVTADNLFQVRQICELVDGSPLGIALAAAWVRRRSLPQIIEGIGQSLDFLSSRLRDVDPRHRSVRAVFETSWQLLTAEEVSVLAALSVFPTTFTAVSAAQVAGATLFDLDLLCEKSLLQQQHELERYEMHSLLRQFAADKLAIRTLEVDRAFVHHFYQFAHTHQNNYAQLQPEWRNLLTAVTKAHAHQLWQQVISFVQVLDEPWFRQIRFQDMRHGLMLALEAAKALQDQPALARALLRLGEIEIELNDYSVAETHLGEAVQHFMRLEDSLGVAQSEYLYGRIKSEQGQDNEALKLFETSKQIFEEEKDWLGVAQSLNLIAVHHFKNSSNFQTAQRYLEQSAHLQRQLPITPTYVETLRYLVRIMILTEAYDAAEDYLTKASEVSLQLKDIGEYAAILFEHLLLCKFRQQFDEALAVGYDCLEQFKKLGSLRWEGLVNTQLGLLHQAKQEHEHGVILLLAGLHIFKELGDTFEQAYSYFYLYKLYAEMGKTELSLEAREQAIRLNLELKNPRLAERLE
;
A
#
# COMPACT_ATOMS: atom_id res chain seq x y z
N LEU A 1 -46.30 -4.73 4.74
CA LEU A 1 -44.91 -4.28 5.00
C LEU A 1 -44.84 -3.79 6.43
N ALA A 2 -43.99 -4.39 7.24
CA ALA A 2 -43.64 -3.91 8.58
C ALA A 2 -42.14 -3.57 8.59
N THR A 3 -41.71 -2.71 9.50
CA THR A 3 -40.28 -2.46 9.75
C THR A 3 -39.99 -2.88 11.19
N SER A 4 -39.00 -3.73 11.36
CA SER A 4 -38.57 -4.28 12.65
C SER A 4 -37.05 -4.32 12.69
N ARG A 5 -36.48 -4.36 13.90
CA ARG A 5 -35.03 -4.53 14.12
C ARG A 5 -34.60 -6.00 14.16
N GLU A 6 -35.54 -6.87 14.46
CA GLU A 6 -35.40 -8.32 14.53
C GLU A 6 -36.44 -8.96 13.60
N PRO A 7 -36.13 -10.10 12.97
CA PRO A 7 -37.15 -10.93 12.35
C PRO A 7 -38.29 -11.20 13.32
N LEU A 8 -39.53 -11.13 12.84
CA LEU A 8 -40.71 -11.38 13.65
C LEU A 8 -40.91 -12.87 13.95
N ASN A 9 -40.10 -13.73 13.32
CA ASN A 9 -40.09 -15.19 13.48
C ASN A 9 -41.43 -15.83 13.12
N PHE A 10 -42.07 -15.32 12.06
CA PHE A 10 -43.27 -15.94 11.47
C PHE A 10 -42.91 -16.81 10.28
N GLN A 11 -43.55 -17.98 10.13
CA GLN A 11 -43.34 -18.86 8.97
C GLN A 11 -43.63 -18.20 7.62
N ALA A 12 -44.51 -17.20 7.59
CA ALA A 12 -44.87 -16.46 6.37
C ALA A 12 -44.04 -15.18 6.16
N GLU A 13 -42.99 -14.97 6.95
CA GLU A 13 -42.13 -13.79 6.85
C GLU A 13 -41.17 -13.88 5.65
N SER A 14 -40.93 -12.73 5.02
CA SER A 14 -39.84 -12.55 4.06
C SER A 14 -39.05 -11.33 4.50
N VAL A 15 -37.83 -11.57 4.96
CA VAL A 15 -36.95 -10.53 5.51
C VAL A 15 -36.19 -9.87 4.37
N ILE A 16 -36.26 -8.53 4.31
CA ILE A 16 -35.42 -7.72 3.44
C ILE A 16 -34.46 -6.96 4.36
N ALA A 17 -33.20 -7.41 4.42
CA ALA A 17 -32.16 -6.69 5.11
C ALA A 17 -31.88 -5.37 4.37
N LEU A 18 -31.75 -4.28 5.13
CA LEU A 18 -31.44 -2.96 4.57
C LEU A 18 -29.99 -2.63 4.93
N ASP A 19 -29.17 -2.43 3.89
CA ASP A 19 -27.83 -1.90 4.04
C ASP A 19 -27.83 -0.35 4.00
N GLY A 20 -26.67 0.23 4.29
CA GLY A 20 -26.43 1.67 4.08
C GLY A 20 -26.61 2.07 2.60
N LEU A 21 -26.75 3.37 2.36
CA LEU A 21 -26.73 3.87 0.99
C LEU A 21 -25.36 3.60 0.36
N PRO A 22 -25.30 3.14 -0.90
CA PRO A 22 -24.03 2.86 -1.56
C PRO A 22 -23.18 4.11 -1.65
N THR A 23 -21.88 3.98 -1.38
CA THR A 23 -20.84 4.98 -1.64
C THR A 23 -20.13 4.67 -2.96
N GLY A 24 -19.74 5.68 -3.70
CA GLY A 24 -19.22 5.53 -5.08
C GLY A 24 -17.69 5.53 -5.14
N VAL A 25 -17.08 4.95 -6.18
CA VAL A 25 -15.62 5.05 -6.42
C VAL A 25 -15.31 6.09 -7.51
N LEU A 26 -16.08 6.10 -8.61
CA LEU A 26 -15.81 6.93 -9.79
C LEU A 26 -16.87 8.02 -10.05
N GLU A 27 -18.12 7.79 -9.62
CA GLU A 27 -19.24 8.72 -9.82
C GLU A 27 -19.93 9.08 -8.47
N MET A 28 -20.79 10.09 -8.49
CA MET A 28 -21.57 10.51 -7.33
C MET A 28 -22.65 9.47 -6.98
N SER A 29 -22.60 8.95 -5.76
CA SER A 29 -23.47 7.90 -5.26
C SER A 29 -24.76 8.42 -4.63
N ALA A 30 -25.66 7.49 -4.25
CA ALA A 30 -26.89 7.83 -3.52
C ALA A 30 -26.59 8.45 -2.14
N ALA A 31 -25.52 8.02 -1.48
CA ALA A 31 -25.11 8.57 -0.19
C ALA A 31 -24.65 10.03 -0.32
N GLU A 32 -23.82 10.31 -1.33
CA GLU A 32 -23.31 11.65 -1.62
C GLU A 32 -24.42 12.60 -2.11
N ALA A 33 -25.37 12.09 -2.89
CA ALA A 33 -26.55 12.83 -3.31
C ALA A 33 -27.43 13.24 -2.11
N LEU A 34 -27.67 12.31 -1.17
CA LEU A 34 -28.41 12.60 0.07
C LEU A 34 -27.67 13.64 0.92
N PHE A 35 -26.33 13.54 1.04
CA PHE A 35 -25.54 14.55 1.74
C PHE A 35 -25.72 15.93 1.11
N GLY A 36 -25.67 16.02 -0.22
CA GLY A 36 -25.91 17.26 -0.96
C GLY A 36 -27.30 17.85 -0.73
N GLU A 37 -28.34 17.02 -0.76
CA GLU A 37 -29.73 17.44 -0.50
C GLU A 37 -29.88 18.02 0.92
N ARG A 38 -29.40 17.28 1.94
CA ARG A 38 -29.48 17.71 3.34
C ARG A 38 -28.58 18.90 3.65
N GLY A 39 -27.40 18.95 3.03
CA GLY A 39 -26.46 20.06 3.16
C GLY A 39 -27.04 21.37 2.62
N ARG A 40 -27.76 21.32 1.49
CA ARG A 40 -28.47 22.46 0.92
C ARG A 40 -29.57 22.99 1.85
N MET A 41 -30.32 22.09 2.51
CA MET A 41 -31.29 22.49 3.54
C MET A 41 -30.61 23.14 4.78
N ALA A 42 -29.35 22.79 5.05
CA ALA A 42 -28.59 23.37 6.15
C ALA A 42 -27.95 24.72 5.79
N ARG A 43 -27.48 24.87 4.55
CA ARG A 43 -26.81 26.05 3.98
C ARG A 43 -27.15 26.15 2.49
N ASP A 44 -27.93 27.17 2.10
CA ASP A 44 -28.55 27.27 0.76
C ASP A 44 -27.55 27.25 -0.41
N ASP A 45 -26.33 27.73 -0.20
CA ASP A 45 -25.25 27.79 -1.19
C ASP A 45 -24.40 26.50 -1.28
N PHE A 46 -24.69 25.49 -0.45
CA PHE A 46 -23.92 24.26 -0.44
C PHE A 46 -24.31 23.37 -1.63
N ALA A 47 -23.29 22.96 -2.39
CA ALA A 47 -23.40 21.95 -3.43
C ALA A 47 -22.19 21.01 -3.37
N VAL A 48 -22.43 19.74 -3.69
CA VAL A 48 -21.35 18.76 -3.92
C VAL A 48 -20.76 19.05 -5.30
N THR A 49 -19.45 19.29 -5.35
CA THR A 49 -18.68 19.62 -6.56
C THR A 49 -17.51 18.67 -6.70
N ALA A 50 -16.85 18.65 -7.86
CA ALA A 50 -15.66 17.81 -8.08
C ALA A 50 -14.56 18.06 -7.02
N ASP A 51 -14.37 19.32 -6.62
CA ASP A 51 -13.34 19.72 -5.64
C ASP A 51 -13.62 19.26 -4.20
N ASN A 52 -14.88 19.00 -3.85
CA ASN A 52 -15.28 18.62 -2.49
C ASN A 52 -15.88 17.21 -2.36
N LEU A 53 -16.05 16.52 -3.48
CA LEU A 53 -16.65 15.20 -3.56
C LEU A 53 -15.88 14.19 -2.71
N PHE A 54 -14.55 14.25 -2.71
CA PHE A 54 -13.72 13.36 -1.91
C PHE A 54 -14.00 13.48 -0.42
N GLN A 55 -14.09 14.70 0.12
CA GLN A 55 -14.39 14.92 1.54
C GLN A 55 -15.83 14.54 1.88
N VAL A 56 -16.80 14.79 0.98
CA VAL A 56 -18.19 14.34 1.19
C VAL A 56 -18.26 12.82 1.23
N ARG A 57 -17.55 12.15 0.32
CA ARG A 57 -17.46 10.69 0.28
C ARG A 57 -16.85 10.13 1.55
N GLN A 58 -15.75 10.70 2.03
CA GLN A 58 -15.15 10.32 3.32
C GLN A 58 -16.15 10.44 4.48
N ILE A 59 -17.00 11.48 4.50
CA ILE A 59 -18.05 11.61 5.52
C ILE A 59 -19.10 10.49 5.38
N CYS A 60 -19.55 10.20 4.17
CA CYS A 60 -20.50 9.12 3.89
C CYS A 60 -19.94 7.74 4.28
N GLU A 61 -18.65 7.50 4.04
CA GLU A 61 -17.92 6.29 4.44
C GLU A 61 -17.77 6.21 5.97
N LEU A 62 -17.46 7.32 6.66
CA LEU A 62 -17.35 7.35 8.13
C LEU A 62 -18.66 6.98 8.84
N VAL A 63 -19.80 7.23 8.19
CA VAL A 63 -21.13 6.85 8.70
C VAL A 63 -21.68 5.59 8.05
N ASP A 64 -20.87 4.86 7.29
CA ASP A 64 -21.20 3.59 6.63
C ASP A 64 -22.46 3.66 5.76
N GLY A 65 -22.64 4.79 5.06
CA GLY A 65 -23.82 5.02 4.23
C GLY A 65 -25.14 5.21 5.01
N SER A 66 -25.10 5.26 6.35
CA SER A 66 -26.31 5.42 7.18
C SER A 66 -27.07 6.70 6.83
N PRO A 67 -28.32 6.64 6.33
CA PRO A 67 -29.08 7.84 5.97
C PRO A 67 -29.25 8.83 7.12
N LEU A 68 -29.40 8.31 8.34
CA LEU A 68 -29.48 9.12 9.55
C LEU A 68 -28.14 9.79 9.86
N GLY A 69 -27.03 9.02 9.81
CA GLY A 69 -25.68 9.56 9.99
C GLY A 69 -25.36 10.65 8.98
N ILE A 70 -25.66 10.42 7.71
CA ILE A 70 -25.49 11.39 6.60
C ILE A 70 -26.28 12.67 6.88
N ALA A 71 -27.56 12.56 7.24
CA ALA A 71 -28.40 13.73 7.50
C ALA A 71 -27.90 14.55 8.71
N LEU A 72 -27.45 13.88 9.77
CA LEU A 72 -26.89 14.52 10.96
C LEU A 72 -25.54 15.19 10.67
N ALA A 73 -24.68 14.56 9.87
CA ALA A 73 -23.42 15.12 9.43
C ALA A 73 -23.62 16.35 8.52
N ALA A 74 -24.51 16.24 7.53
CA ALA A 74 -24.81 17.31 6.58
C ALA A 74 -25.36 18.58 7.26
N ALA A 75 -26.08 18.43 8.38
CA ALA A 75 -26.56 19.56 9.17
C ALA A 75 -25.44 20.48 9.70
N TRP A 76 -24.22 19.96 9.87
CA TRP A 76 -23.06 20.71 10.39
C TRP A 76 -22.41 21.64 9.37
N VAL A 77 -22.69 21.48 8.07
CA VAL A 77 -22.15 22.32 6.99
C VAL A 77 -22.46 23.82 7.18
N ARG A 78 -23.50 24.13 7.96
CA ARG A 78 -23.85 25.50 8.37
C ARG A 78 -22.77 26.17 9.24
N ARG A 79 -21.97 25.39 9.98
CA ARG A 79 -21.07 25.92 11.03
C ARG A 79 -19.62 25.41 10.95
N ARG A 80 -19.35 24.38 10.14
CA ARG A 80 -18.05 23.69 10.06
C ARG A 80 -17.66 23.45 8.61
N SER A 81 -16.36 23.36 8.36
CA SER A 81 -15.84 22.86 7.07
C SER A 81 -15.92 21.34 7.01
N LEU A 82 -15.88 20.76 5.80
CA LEU A 82 -15.91 19.30 5.62
C LEU A 82 -14.75 18.59 6.37
N PRO A 83 -13.50 19.08 6.36
CA PRO A 83 -12.43 18.50 7.17
C PRO A 83 -12.71 18.49 8.67
N GLN A 84 -13.32 19.56 9.20
CA GLN A 84 -13.71 19.63 10.62
C GLN A 84 -14.86 18.66 10.95
N ILE A 85 -15.73 18.37 9.99
CA ILE A 85 -16.81 17.38 10.15
C ILE A 85 -16.22 15.97 10.18
N ILE A 86 -15.30 15.66 9.26
CA ILE A 86 -14.55 14.39 9.21
C ILE A 86 -13.86 14.14 10.55
N GLU A 87 -13.07 15.10 11.03
CA GLU A 87 -12.36 15.00 12.30
C GLU A 87 -13.33 14.83 13.49
N GLY A 88 -14.41 15.60 13.52
CA GLY A 88 -15.41 15.54 14.60
C GLY A 88 -16.13 14.20 14.70
N ILE A 89 -16.55 13.62 13.57
CA ILE A 89 -17.19 12.30 13.52
C ILE A 89 -16.19 11.22 13.98
N GLY A 90 -14.94 11.29 13.51
CA GLY A 90 -13.90 10.34 13.90
C GLY A 90 -13.58 10.34 15.39
N GLN A 91 -13.71 11.49 16.06
CA GLN A 91 -13.42 11.62 17.50
C GLN A 91 -14.59 11.19 18.40
N SER A 92 -15.84 11.52 18.04
CA SER A 92 -16.98 11.25 18.91
C SER A 92 -18.31 11.14 18.19
N LEU A 93 -19.08 10.10 18.54
CA LEU A 93 -20.48 9.93 18.10
C LEU A 93 -21.41 11.06 18.56
N ASP A 94 -21.08 11.80 19.61
CA ASP A 94 -21.89 12.93 20.07
C ASP A 94 -21.95 14.06 19.04
N PHE A 95 -20.98 14.08 18.10
CA PHE A 95 -21.01 14.96 16.95
C PHE A 95 -22.24 14.70 16.06
N LEU A 96 -22.68 13.44 15.93
CA LEU A 96 -23.87 13.06 15.17
C LEU A 96 -25.14 13.24 16.02
N SER A 97 -25.41 14.48 16.39
CA SER A 97 -26.59 14.87 17.16
C SER A 97 -27.29 16.10 16.58
N SER A 98 -28.61 16.13 16.72
CA SER A 98 -29.49 17.21 16.27
C SER A 98 -30.19 17.85 17.47
N ARG A 99 -30.32 19.18 17.41
CA ARG A 99 -31.10 19.99 18.36
C ARG A 99 -32.48 20.36 17.82
N LEU A 100 -32.89 19.78 16.69
CA LEU A 100 -34.21 20.00 16.09
C LEU A 100 -35.29 19.46 17.03
N ARG A 101 -36.33 20.28 17.25
CA ARG A 101 -37.39 20.02 18.25
C ARG A 101 -38.50 19.12 17.71
N ASP A 102 -38.63 19.04 16.40
CA ASP A 102 -39.61 18.29 15.62
C ASP A 102 -39.13 16.88 15.24
N VAL A 103 -37.95 16.48 15.69
CA VAL A 103 -37.44 15.11 15.55
C VAL A 103 -37.72 14.31 16.82
N ASP A 104 -38.23 13.09 16.65
CA ASP A 104 -38.45 12.14 17.75
C ASP A 104 -37.17 12.03 18.60
N PRO A 105 -37.24 12.12 19.94
CA PRO A 105 -36.09 11.97 20.84
C PRO A 105 -35.16 10.80 20.49
N ARG A 106 -35.70 9.67 20.03
CA ARG A 106 -34.95 8.47 19.65
C ARG A 106 -34.07 8.69 18.43
N HIS A 107 -34.47 9.55 17.49
CA HIS A 107 -33.74 9.83 16.25
C HIS A 107 -32.93 11.13 16.30
N ARG A 108 -32.89 11.81 17.47
CA ARG A 108 -32.11 13.05 17.62
C ARG A 108 -30.61 12.84 17.60
N SER A 109 -30.12 11.64 17.87
CA SER A 109 -28.70 11.31 17.71
C SER A 109 -28.55 9.84 17.37
N VAL A 110 -27.46 9.50 16.68
CA VAL A 110 -27.09 8.10 16.44
C VAL A 110 -26.91 7.35 17.76
N ARG A 111 -26.33 8.00 18.78
CA ARG A 111 -26.17 7.42 20.11
C ARG A 111 -27.51 7.08 20.78
N ALA A 112 -28.55 7.92 20.64
CA ALA A 112 -29.88 7.62 21.20
C ALA A 112 -30.55 6.41 20.52
N VAL A 113 -30.33 6.25 19.21
CA VAL A 113 -30.80 5.08 18.45
C VAL A 113 -30.16 3.80 18.97
N PHE A 114 -28.84 3.81 19.20
CA PHE A 114 -28.11 2.67 19.72
C PHE A 114 -28.37 2.39 21.20
N GLU A 115 -28.50 3.41 22.05
CA GLU A 115 -28.82 3.22 23.47
C GLU A 115 -30.14 2.49 23.67
N THR A 116 -31.13 2.74 22.80
CA THR A 116 -32.40 2.01 22.82
C THR A 116 -32.21 0.53 22.46
N SER A 117 -31.37 0.21 21.46
CA SER A 117 -31.03 -1.18 21.14
C SER A 117 -30.26 -1.85 22.29
N TRP A 118 -29.33 -1.12 22.89
CA TRP A 118 -28.46 -1.59 23.95
C TRP A 118 -29.23 -1.99 25.21
N GLN A 119 -30.29 -1.26 25.56
CA GLN A 119 -31.13 -1.54 26.73
C GLN A 119 -31.95 -2.83 26.60
N LEU A 120 -32.10 -3.38 25.40
CA LEU A 120 -32.80 -4.64 25.14
C LEU A 120 -31.88 -5.86 25.27
N LEU A 121 -30.57 -5.64 25.40
CA LEU A 121 -29.59 -6.72 25.48
C LEU A 121 -29.47 -7.27 26.90
N THR A 122 -29.23 -8.56 27.00
CA THR A 122 -28.84 -9.20 28.27
C THR A 122 -27.44 -8.74 28.69
N ALA A 123 -27.08 -8.93 29.96
CA ALA A 123 -25.75 -8.56 30.44
C ALA A 123 -24.62 -9.32 29.70
N GLU A 124 -24.88 -10.55 29.27
CA GLU A 124 -23.95 -11.38 28.50
C GLU A 124 -23.80 -10.85 27.07
N GLU A 125 -24.91 -10.57 26.39
CA GLU A 125 -24.91 -9.95 25.04
C GLU A 125 -24.21 -8.58 25.04
N VAL A 126 -24.47 -7.75 26.05
CA VAL A 126 -23.79 -6.46 26.25
C VAL A 126 -22.27 -6.67 26.36
N SER A 127 -21.85 -7.64 27.16
CA SER A 127 -20.44 -7.94 27.38
C SER A 127 -19.74 -8.42 26.10
N VAL A 128 -20.38 -9.33 25.36
CA VAL A 128 -19.87 -9.85 24.08
C VAL A 128 -19.83 -8.74 23.03
N LEU A 129 -20.92 -8.00 22.82
CA LEU A 129 -20.98 -6.93 21.83
C LEU A 129 -19.97 -5.82 22.12
N ALA A 130 -19.82 -5.43 23.39
CA ALA A 130 -18.79 -4.49 23.81
C ALA A 130 -17.39 -5.02 23.47
N ALA A 131 -17.10 -6.29 23.76
CA ALA A 131 -15.79 -6.87 23.48
C ALA A 131 -15.51 -6.99 21.97
N LEU A 132 -16.51 -7.35 21.16
CA LEU A 132 -16.40 -7.40 19.70
C LEU A 132 -16.11 -6.03 19.06
N SER A 133 -16.35 -4.93 19.78
CA SER A 133 -16.01 -3.59 19.28
C SER A 133 -14.51 -3.37 19.07
N VAL A 134 -13.66 -4.23 19.64
CA VAL A 134 -12.20 -4.20 19.46
C VAL A 134 -11.77 -4.46 18.02
N PHE A 135 -12.61 -5.16 17.24
CA PHE A 135 -12.31 -5.49 15.84
C PHE A 135 -12.53 -4.25 14.95
N PRO A 136 -11.47 -3.71 14.31
CA PRO A 136 -11.57 -2.56 13.41
C PRO A 136 -12.28 -2.88 12.08
N THR A 137 -12.46 -4.15 11.74
CA THR A 137 -13.09 -4.64 10.51
C THR A 137 -13.82 -5.96 10.78
N THR A 138 -14.15 -6.68 9.71
CA THR A 138 -14.66 -8.04 9.79
C THR A 138 -13.74 -8.99 10.56
N PHE A 139 -14.33 -10.02 11.16
CA PHE A 139 -13.65 -11.04 11.96
C PHE A 139 -14.30 -12.42 11.80
N THR A 140 -13.55 -13.48 12.10
CA THR A 140 -14.06 -14.86 12.08
C THR A 140 -14.68 -15.24 13.42
N ALA A 141 -15.54 -16.27 13.44
CA ALA A 141 -16.07 -16.85 14.68
C ALA A 141 -14.95 -17.31 15.64
N VAL A 142 -13.86 -17.87 15.09
CA VAL A 142 -12.69 -18.27 15.89
C VAL A 142 -12.05 -17.08 16.58
N SER A 143 -11.87 -15.97 15.85
CA SER A 143 -11.30 -14.74 16.43
C SER A 143 -12.22 -14.13 17.49
N ALA A 144 -13.53 -14.11 17.24
CA ALA A 144 -14.53 -13.67 18.21
C ALA A 144 -14.48 -14.50 19.50
N ALA A 145 -14.35 -15.83 19.39
CA ALA A 145 -14.23 -16.72 20.54
C ALA A 145 -12.97 -16.44 21.36
N GLN A 146 -11.81 -16.29 20.70
CA GLN A 146 -10.54 -16.06 21.40
C GLN A 146 -10.45 -14.69 22.06
N VAL A 147 -11.04 -13.66 21.46
CA VAL A 147 -10.91 -12.27 21.92
C VAL A 147 -12.05 -11.84 22.83
N ALA A 148 -13.28 -12.19 22.48
CA ALA A 148 -14.49 -11.75 23.18
C ALA A 148 -15.14 -12.86 24.02
N GLY A 149 -14.67 -14.11 23.91
CA GLY A 149 -15.33 -15.26 24.54
C GLY A 149 -16.67 -15.63 23.89
N ALA A 150 -16.94 -15.12 22.69
CA ALA A 150 -18.20 -15.32 22.00
C ALA A 150 -18.34 -16.76 21.47
N THR A 151 -19.50 -17.36 21.68
CA THR A 151 -19.90 -18.60 21.03
C THR A 151 -20.57 -18.31 19.68
N LEU A 152 -20.71 -19.34 18.81
CA LEU A 152 -21.50 -19.19 17.58
C LEU A 152 -22.94 -18.77 17.87
N PHE A 153 -23.53 -19.27 18.96
CA PHE A 153 -24.89 -18.89 19.38
C PHE A 153 -24.99 -17.40 19.70
N ASP A 154 -23.99 -16.82 20.37
CA ASP A 154 -23.98 -15.38 20.66
C ASP A 154 -23.88 -14.55 19.37
N LEU A 155 -23.09 -15.00 18.40
CA LEU A 155 -22.94 -14.33 17.11
C LEU A 155 -24.24 -14.39 16.30
N ASP A 156 -24.89 -15.56 16.23
CA ASP A 156 -26.16 -15.74 15.55
C ASP A 156 -27.25 -14.85 16.17
N LEU A 157 -27.31 -14.80 17.51
CA LEU A 157 -28.27 -13.96 18.23
C LEU A 157 -28.03 -12.46 17.97
N LEU A 158 -26.77 -12.02 17.90
CA LEU A 158 -26.44 -10.63 17.55
C LEU A 158 -26.75 -10.31 16.07
N CYS A 159 -26.62 -11.28 15.17
CA CYS A 159 -27.06 -11.16 13.77
C CYS A 159 -28.59 -11.06 13.67
N GLU A 160 -29.35 -11.87 14.42
CA GLU A 160 -30.81 -11.79 14.49
C GLU A 160 -31.28 -10.39 14.95
N LYS A 161 -30.51 -9.76 15.85
CA LYS A 161 -30.76 -8.40 16.34
C LYS A 161 -30.24 -7.29 15.42
N SER A 162 -29.72 -7.62 14.25
CA SER A 162 -29.08 -6.69 13.31
C SER A 162 -27.96 -5.84 13.92
N LEU A 163 -27.26 -6.39 14.94
CA LEU A 163 -26.10 -5.75 15.59
C LEU A 163 -24.78 -6.22 14.99
N LEU A 164 -24.81 -7.39 14.33
CA LEU A 164 -23.77 -7.90 13.45
C LEU A 164 -24.36 -8.25 12.09
N GLN A 165 -23.52 -8.22 11.06
CA GLN A 165 -23.83 -8.73 9.74
C GLN A 165 -22.93 -9.93 9.44
N GLN A 166 -23.52 -11.02 8.95
CA GLN A 166 -22.77 -12.20 8.54
C GLN A 166 -22.54 -12.18 7.03
N GLN A 167 -21.28 -12.26 6.62
CA GLN A 167 -20.86 -12.42 5.24
C GLN A 167 -20.77 -13.92 4.93
N HIS A 168 -21.90 -14.52 4.52
CA HIS A 168 -22.02 -15.99 4.39
C HIS A 168 -20.96 -16.62 3.48
N GLU A 169 -20.58 -15.99 2.38
CA GLU A 169 -19.57 -16.53 1.45
C GLU A 169 -18.15 -16.55 2.04
N LEU A 170 -17.87 -15.64 2.97
CA LEU A 170 -16.55 -15.46 3.58
C LEU A 170 -16.48 -16.04 5.00
N GLU A 171 -17.61 -16.49 5.56
CA GLU A 171 -17.76 -16.95 6.95
C GLU A 171 -17.26 -15.92 7.98
N ARG A 172 -17.45 -14.62 7.69
CA ARG A 172 -17.02 -13.51 8.55
C ARG A 172 -18.20 -12.72 9.08
N TYR A 173 -17.96 -12.03 10.18
CA TYR A 173 -18.90 -11.13 10.84
C TYR A 173 -18.38 -9.72 10.78
N GLU A 174 -19.29 -8.77 10.65
CA GLU A 174 -19.01 -7.34 10.62
C GLU A 174 -19.90 -6.59 11.60
N MET A 175 -19.35 -5.56 12.23
CA MET A 175 -20.10 -4.62 13.05
C MET A 175 -20.04 -3.24 12.40
N HIS A 176 -21.21 -2.64 12.18
CA HIS A 176 -21.31 -1.29 11.63
C HIS A 176 -20.42 -0.32 12.40
N SER A 177 -19.67 0.52 11.68
CA SER A 177 -18.62 1.39 12.25
C SER A 177 -19.08 2.27 13.43
N LEU A 178 -20.24 2.93 13.28
CA LEU A 178 -20.85 3.76 14.33
C LEU A 178 -21.31 2.94 15.55
N LEU A 179 -21.86 1.73 15.35
CA LEU A 179 -22.23 0.85 16.46
C LEU A 179 -20.99 0.37 17.20
N ARG A 180 -19.92 0.05 16.47
CA ARG A 180 -18.62 -0.31 17.05
C ARG A 180 -18.08 0.80 17.94
N GLN A 181 -18.07 2.05 17.49
CA GLN A 181 -17.61 3.17 18.31
C GLN A 181 -18.47 3.33 19.58
N PHE A 182 -19.78 3.13 19.49
CA PHE A 182 -20.69 3.16 20.64
C PHE A 182 -20.41 2.02 21.63
N ALA A 183 -20.24 0.80 21.12
CA ALA A 183 -19.95 -0.38 21.93
C ALA A 183 -18.56 -0.29 22.61
N ALA A 184 -17.57 0.32 21.95
CA ALA A 184 -16.25 0.58 22.51
C ALA A 184 -16.30 1.52 23.71
N ASP A 185 -17.15 2.56 23.69
CA ASP A 185 -17.36 3.44 24.85
C ASP A 185 -17.91 2.68 26.06
N LYS A 186 -18.71 1.63 25.81
CA LYS A 186 -19.30 0.78 26.86
C LYS A 186 -18.33 -0.30 27.35
N LEU A 187 -17.23 -0.56 26.64
CA LEU A 187 -16.21 -1.56 27.01
C LEU A 187 -15.29 -1.10 28.16
N ALA A 188 -15.32 0.18 28.56
CA ALA A 188 -14.33 0.86 29.41
C ALA A 188 -13.77 0.08 30.62
N ILE A 189 -14.56 -0.80 31.26
CA ILE A 189 -14.12 -1.60 32.42
C ILE A 189 -13.21 -2.78 32.01
N ARG A 190 -13.41 -3.37 30.83
CA ARG A 190 -12.70 -4.56 30.33
C ARG A 190 -11.75 -4.27 29.15
N THR A 191 -11.57 -3.00 28.77
CA THR A 191 -10.77 -2.62 27.59
C THR A 191 -9.37 -3.23 27.60
N LEU A 192 -8.66 -3.21 28.74
CA LEU A 192 -7.30 -3.76 28.83
C LEU A 192 -7.27 -5.29 28.66
N GLU A 193 -8.25 -6.00 29.20
CA GLU A 193 -8.36 -7.47 29.09
C GLU A 193 -8.60 -7.87 27.63
N VAL A 194 -9.58 -7.24 26.99
CA VAL A 194 -9.95 -7.51 25.59
C VAL A 194 -8.84 -7.09 24.63
N ASP A 195 -8.20 -5.94 24.85
CA ASP A 195 -7.08 -5.50 24.02
C ASP A 195 -5.91 -6.47 24.12
N ARG A 196 -5.59 -7.00 25.31
CA ARG A 196 -4.54 -8.02 25.47
C ARG A 196 -4.90 -9.32 24.78
N ALA A 197 -6.15 -9.78 24.87
CA ALA A 197 -6.63 -10.98 24.17
C ALA A 197 -6.55 -10.79 22.65
N PHE A 198 -6.96 -9.62 22.14
CA PHE A 198 -6.86 -9.24 20.73
C PHE A 198 -5.41 -9.26 20.25
N VAL A 199 -4.50 -8.59 20.98
CA VAL A 199 -3.07 -8.56 20.66
C VAL A 199 -2.48 -9.96 20.65
N HIS A 200 -2.79 -10.79 21.66
CA HIS A 200 -2.29 -12.15 21.76
C HIS A 200 -2.77 -13.03 20.59
N HIS A 201 -4.07 -13.02 20.31
CA HIS A 201 -4.67 -13.79 19.21
C HIS A 201 -4.04 -13.45 17.87
N PHE A 202 -3.98 -12.16 17.53
CA PHE A 202 -3.45 -11.73 16.23
C PHE A 202 -1.94 -11.87 16.10
N TYR A 203 -1.19 -11.79 17.19
CA TYR A 203 0.22 -12.15 17.19
C TYR A 203 0.43 -13.64 16.86
N GLN A 204 -0.33 -14.54 17.51
CA GLN A 204 -0.24 -15.98 17.24
C GLN A 204 -0.70 -16.33 15.82
N PHE A 205 -1.76 -15.67 15.35
CA PHE A 205 -2.24 -15.80 13.98
C PHE A 205 -1.16 -15.42 12.96
N ALA A 206 -0.54 -14.24 13.13
CA ALA A 206 0.55 -13.79 12.27
C ALA A 206 1.72 -14.78 12.27
N HIS A 207 2.12 -15.27 13.45
CA HIS A 207 3.23 -16.19 13.57
C HIS A 207 2.97 -17.53 12.86
N THR A 208 1.76 -18.07 13.00
CA THR A 208 1.36 -19.33 12.37
C THR A 208 1.22 -19.20 10.85
N HIS A 209 0.78 -18.03 10.38
CA HIS A 209 0.48 -17.78 8.97
C HIS A 209 1.50 -16.88 8.25
N GLN A 210 2.70 -16.67 8.82
CA GLN A 210 3.71 -15.74 8.28
C GLN A 210 4.03 -15.97 6.78
N ASN A 211 3.96 -17.21 6.31
CA ASN A 211 4.20 -17.56 4.90
C ASN A 211 2.92 -17.85 4.09
N ASN A 212 1.74 -17.58 4.66
CA ASN A 212 0.44 -17.83 4.05
C ASN A 212 -0.35 -16.52 3.88
N TYR A 213 0.03 -15.76 2.84
CA TYR A 213 -0.55 -14.45 2.56
C TYR A 213 -2.07 -14.47 2.34
N ALA A 214 -2.62 -15.57 1.80
CA ALA A 214 -4.06 -15.72 1.61
C ALA A 214 -4.83 -15.71 2.95
N GLN A 215 -4.22 -16.22 4.02
CA GLN A 215 -4.81 -16.17 5.36
C GLN A 215 -4.56 -14.83 6.06
N LEU A 216 -3.43 -14.18 5.81
CA LEU A 216 -3.13 -12.87 6.39
C LEU A 216 -3.92 -11.73 5.73
N GLN A 217 -4.27 -11.85 4.45
CA GLN A 217 -4.89 -10.78 3.66
C GLN A 217 -6.18 -10.22 4.28
N PRO A 218 -7.16 -11.05 4.71
CA PRO A 218 -8.37 -10.54 5.35
C PRO A 218 -8.10 -9.91 6.72
N GLU A 219 -6.97 -10.22 7.34
CA GLU A 219 -6.64 -9.81 8.72
C GLU A 219 -5.71 -8.61 8.80
N TRP A 220 -5.23 -8.04 7.68
CA TRP A 220 -4.20 -7.00 7.73
C TRP A 220 -4.55 -5.80 8.62
N ARG A 221 -5.81 -5.37 8.59
CA ARG A 221 -6.25 -4.25 9.43
C ARG A 221 -6.38 -4.64 10.90
N ASN A 222 -6.74 -5.89 11.18
CA ASN A 222 -6.75 -6.44 12.53
C ASN A 222 -5.32 -6.56 13.07
N LEU A 223 -4.37 -7.04 12.25
CA LEU A 223 -2.94 -7.18 12.57
C LEU A 223 -2.30 -5.82 12.90
N LEU A 224 -2.48 -4.80 12.05
CA LEU A 224 -1.93 -3.46 12.33
C LEU A 224 -2.55 -2.83 13.59
N THR A 225 -3.85 -3.02 13.79
CA THR A 225 -4.55 -2.54 14.99
C THR A 225 -4.01 -3.24 16.25
N ALA A 226 -3.68 -4.53 16.15
CA ALA A 226 -3.08 -5.29 17.24
C ALA A 226 -1.68 -4.74 17.59
N VAL A 227 -0.83 -4.45 16.60
CA VAL A 227 0.47 -3.80 16.84
C VAL A 227 0.29 -2.43 17.51
N THR A 228 -0.66 -1.63 17.02
CA THR A 228 -0.95 -0.30 17.58
C THR A 228 -1.46 -0.37 19.03
N LYS A 229 -2.33 -1.35 19.34
CA LYS A 229 -2.81 -1.60 20.71
C LYS A 229 -1.68 -2.10 21.61
N ALA A 230 -0.83 -3.01 21.13
CA ALA A 230 0.34 -3.48 21.88
C ALA A 230 1.25 -2.31 22.27
N HIS A 231 1.46 -1.36 21.34
CA HIS A 231 2.21 -0.14 21.59
C HIS A 231 1.52 0.78 22.60
N ALA A 232 0.21 1.05 22.43
CA ALA A 232 -0.56 1.88 23.36
C ALA A 232 -0.55 1.35 24.80
N HIS A 233 -0.52 0.02 24.97
CA HIS A 233 -0.42 -0.67 26.25
C HIS A 233 1.02 -0.93 26.71
N GLN A 234 2.02 -0.34 26.04
CA GLN A 234 3.45 -0.41 26.40
C GLN A 234 4.00 -1.85 26.44
N LEU A 235 3.46 -2.75 25.62
CA LEU A 235 3.94 -4.12 25.47
C LEU A 235 5.18 -4.16 24.55
N TRP A 236 6.22 -3.42 24.91
CA TRP A 236 7.35 -3.08 24.02
C TRP A 236 8.00 -4.28 23.34
N GLN A 237 8.32 -5.33 24.09
CA GLN A 237 8.93 -6.54 23.54
C GLN A 237 8.00 -7.22 22.52
N GLN A 238 6.70 -7.22 22.81
CA GLN A 238 5.71 -7.81 21.93
C GLN A 238 5.52 -6.97 20.65
N VAL A 239 5.60 -5.63 20.73
CA VAL A 239 5.58 -4.77 19.52
C VAL A 239 6.73 -5.13 18.60
N ILE A 240 7.96 -5.21 19.12
CA ILE A 240 9.15 -5.56 18.33
C ILE A 240 8.98 -6.93 17.70
N SER A 241 8.63 -7.96 18.48
CA SER A 241 8.46 -9.32 17.96
C SER A 241 7.32 -9.45 16.96
N PHE A 242 6.22 -8.70 17.15
CA PHE A 242 5.08 -8.73 16.23
C PHE A 242 5.45 -8.09 14.89
N VAL A 243 6.09 -6.91 14.92
CA VAL A 243 6.58 -6.24 13.70
C VAL A 243 7.59 -7.12 12.97
N GLN A 244 8.49 -7.82 13.67
CA GLN A 244 9.43 -8.77 13.05
C GLN A 244 8.73 -9.92 12.31
N VAL A 245 7.62 -10.43 12.85
CA VAL A 245 6.82 -11.49 12.17
C VAL A 245 6.12 -10.94 10.92
N LEU A 246 5.72 -9.67 10.94
CA LEU A 246 5.00 -9.02 9.84
C LEU A 246 5.91 -8.31 8.82
N ASP A 247 7.20 -8.18 9.11
CA ASP A 247 8.19 -7.50 8.29
C ASP A 247 8.23 -8.02 6.84
N GLU A 248 8.48 -9.32 6.66
CA GLU A 248 8.51 -9.94 5.33
C GLU A 248 7.11 -10.01 4.67
N PRO A 249 6.02 -10.42 5.38
CA PRO A 249 4.68 -10.40 4.79
C PRO A 249 4.24 -9.01 4.30
N TRP A 250 4.54 -7.95 5.06
CA TRP A 250 4.22 -6.60 4.63
C TRP A 250 5.05 -6.18 3.42
N PHE A 251 6.35 -6.47 3.41
CA PHE A 251 7.21 -6.14 2.29
C PHE A 251 6.74 -6.85 1.00
N ARG A 252 6.47 -8.16 1.08
CA ARG A 252 6.08 -9.01 -0.06
C ARG A 252 4.69 -8.72 -0.62
N GLN A 253 3.77 -8.31 0.25
CA GLN A 253 2.42 -7.90 -0.15
C GLN A 253 2.33 -6.38 -0.35
N ILE A 254 3.47 -5.69 -0.34
CA ILE A 254 3.64 -4.28 -0.68
C ILE A 254 2.76 -3.37 0.18
N ARG A 255 2.69 -3.73 1.46
CA ARG A 255 2.01 -3.01 2.52
C ARG A 255 2.96 -1.99 3.14
N PHE A 256 3.69 -1.22 2.32
CA PHE A 256 4.77 -0.34 2.79
C PHE A 256 4.31 0.71 3.80
N GLN A 257 3.08 1.21 3.67
CA GLN A 257 2.51 2.16 4.64
C GLN A 257 2.25 1.50 6.01
N ASP A 258 1.71 0.28 6.04
CA ASP A 258 1.52 -0.45 7.30
C ASP A 258 2.86 -0.87 7.90
N MET A 259 3.81 -1.26 7.06
CA MET A 259 5.18 -1.57 7.45
C MET A 259 5.86 -0.35 8.07
N ARG A 260 5.74 0.84 7.45
CA ARG A 260 6.25 2.10 7.98
C ARG A 260 5.67 2.39 9.35
N HIS A 261 4.35 2.31 9.49
CA HIS A 261 3.66 2.51 10.77
C HIS A 261 4.15 1.52 11.82
N GLY A 262 4.17 0.23 11.52
CA GLY A 262 4.65 -0.81 12.43
C GLY A 262 6.10 -0.62 12.85
N LEU A 263 7.00 -0.33 11.91
CA LEU A 263 8.42 -0.09 12.17
C LEU A 263 8.66 1.17 13.01
N MET A 264 7.89 2.25 12.83
CA MET A 264 7.95 3.42 13.72
C MET A 264 7.58 3.04 15.15
N LEU A 265 6.52 2.26 15.35
CA LEU A 265 6.13 1.75 16.68
C LEU A 265 7.20 0.83 17.28
N ALA A 266 7.83 -0.03 16.46
CA ALA A 266 8.93 -0.88 16.91
C ALA A 266 10.19 -0.09 17.26
N LEU A 267 10.47 1.01 16.55
CA LEU A 267 11.56 1.92 16.85
C LEU A 267 11.35 2.62 18.21
N GLU A 268 10.12 3.10 18.47
CA GLU A 268 9.74 3.67 19.78
C GLU A 268 9.88 2.62 20.90
N ALA A 269 9.39 1.39 20.67
CA ALA A 269 9.51 0.29 21.62
C ALA A 269 10.97 -0.09 21.90
N ALA A 270 11.82 -0.16 20.88
CA ALA A 270 13.25 -0.46 21.03
C ALA A 270 13.98 0.64 21.82
N LYS A 271 13.64 1.91 21.58
CA LYS A 271 14.15 3.05 22.38
C LYS A 271 13.72 2.94 23.84
N ALA A 272 12.45 2.60 24.10
CA ALA A 272 11.92 2.44 25.46
C ALA A 272 12.61 1.30 26.23
N LEU A 273 12.94 0.20 25.56
CA LEU A 273 13.67 -0.94 26.14
C LEU A 273 15.19 -0.75 26.16
N GLN A 274 15.72 0.29 25.51
CA GLN A 274 17.16 0.47 25.26
C GLN A 274 17.78 -0.72 24.50
N ASP A 275 16.99 -1.40 23.67
CA ASP A 275 17.43 -2.52 22.83
C ASP A 275 18.13 -1.99 21.57
N GLN A 276 19.46 -1.88 21.64
CA GLN A 276 20.29 -1.36 20.55
C GLN A 276 20.19 -2.20 19.25
N PRO A 277 20.26 -3.55 19.30
CA PRO A 277 20.05 -4.37 18.10
C PRO A 277 18.68 -4.18 17.45
N ALA A 278 17.59 -4.13 18.23
CA ALA A 278 16.25 -3.92 17.67
C ALA A 278 16.11 -2.52 17.04
N LEU A 279 16.69 -1.50 17.67
CA LEU A 279 16.71 -0.14 17.17
C LEU A 279 17.45 -0.07 15.81
N ALA A 280 18.65 -0.65 15.71
CA ALA A 280 19.44 -0.66 14.48
C ALA A 280 18.70 -1.36 13.33
N ARG A 281 18.08 -2.51 13.59
CA ARG A 281 17.27 -3.23 12.59
C ARG A 281 16.04 -2.46 12.15
N ALA A 282 15.32 -1.82 13.08
CA ALA A 282 14.15 -1.01 12.73
C ALA A 282 14.53 0.16 11.83
N LEU A 283 15.64 0.85 12.13
CA LEU A 283 16.17 1.93 11.29
C LEU A 283 16.60 1.44 9.91
N LEU A 284 17.28 0.29 9.81
CA LEU A 284 17.67 -0.30 8.53
C LEU A 284 16.44 -0.59 7.65
N ARG A 285 15.42 -1.23 8.22
CA ARG A 285 14.18 -1.56 7.51
C ARG A 285 13.35 -0.33 7.15
N LEU A 286 13.32 0.70 8.02
CA LEU A 286 12.77 2.02 7.68
C LEU A 286 13.55 2.64 6.52
N GLY A 287 14.88 2.60 6.53
CA GLY A 287 15.69 3.07 5.41
C GLY A 287 15.31 2.38 4.09
N GLU A 288 15.15 1.07 4.11
CA GLU A 288 14.75 0.28 2.93
C GLU A 288 13.35 0.64 2.41
N ILE A 289 12.34 0.71 3.27
CA ILE A 289 10.98 1.01 2.82
C ILE A 289 10.82 2.47 2.36
N GLU A 290 11.59 3.40 2.91
CA GLU A 290 11.55 4.80 2.48
C GLU A 290 12.19 4.96 1.09
N ILE A 291 13.12 4.08 0.71
CA ILE A 291 13.58 3.97 -0.70
C ILE A 291 12.42 3.55 -1.60
N GLU A 292 11.65 2.53 -1.21
CA GLU A 292 10.50 2.07 -2.00
C GLU A 292 9.37 3.12 -2.08
N LEU A 293 9.22 3.94 -1.03
CA LEU A 293 8.31 5.08 -0.99
C LEU A 293 8.87 6.34 -1.69
N ASN A 294 10.11 6.30 -2.18
CA ASN A 294 10.84 7.40 -2.82
C ASN A 294 11.15 8.61 -1.89
N ASP A 295 11.15 8.40 -0.57
CA ASP A 295 11.53 9.42 0.42
C ASP A 295 13.02 9.31 0.75
N TYR A 296 13.88 9.55 -0.26
CA TYR A 296 15.32 9.32 -0.16
C TYR A 296 16.00 10.12 0.96
N SER A 297 15.51 11.33 1.25
CA SER A 297 16.05 12.16 2.34
C SER A 297 15.82 11.52 3.71
N VAL A 298 14.62 10.95 3.92
CA VAL A 298 14.29 10.24 5.16
C VAL A 298 15.03 8.90 5.21
N ALA A 299 15.16 8.21 4.08
CA ALA A 299 15.94 6.98 3.97
C ALA A 299 17.41 7.18 4.37
N GLU A 300 18.09 8.21 3.83
CA GLU A 300 19.47 8.54 4.20
C GLU A 300 19.60 8.82 5.71
N THR A 301 18.63 9.52 6.30
CA THR A 301 18.65 9.80 7.74
C THR A 301 18.60 8.51 8.57
N HIS A 302 17.63 7.63 8.28
CA HIS A 302 17.50 6.35 9.00
C HIS A 302 18.71 5.43 8.79
N LEU A 303 19.22 5.29 7.56
CA LEU A 303 20.39 4.46 7.27
C LEU A 303 21.66 5.01 7.94
N GLY A 304 21.82 6.33 7.98
CA GLY A 304 22.95 6.98 8.66
C GLY A 304 22.97 6.69 10.16
N GLU A 305 21.81 6.74 10.80
CA GLU A 305 21.66 6.32 12.20
C GLU A 305 21.90 4.80 12.36
N ALA A 306 21.35 3.96 11.47
CA ALA A 306 21.53 2.51 11.51
C ALA A 306 23.01 2.10 11.49
N VAL A 307 23.81 2.67 10.58
CA VAL A 307 25.26 2.44 10.48
C VAL A 307 25.97 2.74 11.80
N GLN A 308 25.66 3.88 12.43
CA GLN A 308 26.29 4.24 13.71
C GLN A 308 25.97 3.23 14.81
N HIS A 309 24.75 2.69 14.84
CA HIS A 309 24.36 1.67 15.80
C HIS A 309 25.02 0.32 15.49
N PHE A 310 25.04 -0.13 14.24
CA PHE A 310 25.72 -1.39 13.85
C PHE A 310 27.23 -1.35 14.09
N MET A 311 27.90 -0.22 13.84
CA MET A 311 29.31 -0.05 14.17
C MET A 311 29.58 -0.20 15.68
N ARG A 312 28.72 0.35 16.55
CA ARG A 312 28.85 0.19 18.01
C ARG A 312 28.56 -1.23 18.47
N LEU A 313 27.73 -1.97 17.74
CA LEU A 313 27.39 -3.36 17.99
C LEU A 313 28.43 -4.34 17.42
N GLU A 314 29.43 -3.83 16.68
CA GLU A 314 30.39 -4.65 15.93
C GLU A 314 29.70 -5.61 14.92
N ASP A 315 28.55 -5.19 14.39
CA ASP A 315 27.77 -5.94 13.39
C ASP A 315 28.16 -5.47 11.97
N SER A 316 29.17 -6.14 11.41
CA SER A 316 29.68 -5.89 10.06
C SER A 316 28.63 -6.11 8.97
N LEU A 317 27.75 -7.12 9.13
CA LEU A 317 26.66 -7.40 8.19
C LEU A 317 25.63 -6.26 8.15
N GLY A 318 25.24 -5.74 9.31
CA GLY A 318 24.33 -4.59 9.40
C GLY A 318 24.92 -3.32 8.75
N VAL A 319 26.23 -3.11 8.88
CA VAL A 319 26.94 -2.03 8.18
C VAL A 319 26.91 -2.26 6.66
N ALA A 320 27.27 -3.45 6.19
CA ALA A 320 27.27 -3.79 4.77
C ALA A 320 25.88 -3.64 4.12
N GLN A 321 24.82 -4.09 4.80
CA GLN A 321 23.45 -3.94 4.33
C GLN A 321 23.04 -2.46 4.23
N SER A 322 23.45 -1.65 5.20
CA SER A 322 23.18 -0.21 5.19
C SER A 322 23.91 0.49 4.05
N GLU A 323 25.19 0.17 3.82
CA GLU A 323 25.99 0.71 2.70
C GLU A 323 25.44 0.29 1.34
N TYR A 324 24.99 -0.96 1.21
CA TYR A 324 24.30 -1.45 0.02
C TYR A 324 23.05 -0.61 -0.28
N LEU A 325 22.20 -0.34 0.72
CA LEU A 325 21.01 0.50 0.56
C LEU A 325 21.36 1.97 0.26
N TYR A 326 22.42 2.51 0.87
CA TYR A 326 22.95 3.83 0.49
C TYR A 326 23.39 3.87 -0.97
N GLY A 327 24.05 2.81 -1.45
CA GLY A 327 24.43 2.69 -2.85
C GLY A 327 23.21 2.72 -3.78
N ARG A 328 22.10 2.08 -3.39
CA ARG A 328 20.82 2.17 -4.13
C ARG A 328 20.31 3.60 -4.21
N ILE A 329 20.32 4.35 -3.11
CA ILE A 329 19.92 5.78 -3.09
C ILE A 329 20.80 6.59 -4.05
N LYS A 330 22.13 6.41 -3.98
CA LYS A 330 23.06 7.14 -4.87
C LYS A 330 22.86 6.79 -6.33
N SER A 331 22.57 5.53 -6.64
CA SER A 331 22.23 5.07 -7.98
C SER A 331 20.97 5.76 -8.51
N GLU A 332 19.90 5.83 -7.70
CA GLU A 332 18.66 6.51 -8.09
C GLU A 332 18.84 8.04 -8.21
N GLN A 333 19.75 8.65 -7.46
CA GLN A 333 20.12 10.07 -7.59
C GLN A 333 21.07 10.36 -8.78
N GLY A 334 21.45 9.35 -9.58
CA GLY A 334 22.40 9.49 -10.69
C GLY A 334 23.86 9.70 -10.25
N GLN A 335 24.18 9.45 -8.98
CA GLN A 335 25.52 9.55 -8.40
C GLN A 335 26.28 8.22 -8.56
N ASP A 336 26.40 7.81 -9.82
CA ASP A 336 26.82 6.49 -10.26
C ASP A 336 28.18 6.03 -9.71
N ASN A 337 29.18 6.90 -9.69
CA ASN A 337 30.52 6.55 -9.18
C ASN A 337 30.52 6.29 -7.68
N GLU A 338 29.72 7.02 -6.92
CA GLU A 338 29.61 6.84 -5.48
C GLU A 338 28.83 5.56 -5.16
N ALA A 339 27.75 5.31 -5.90
CA ALA A 339 26.99 4.06 -5.81
C ALA A 339 27.89 2.83 -6.04
N LEU A 340 28.71 2.84 -7.11
CA LEU A 340 29.61 1.72 -7.41
C LEU A 340 30.61 1.46 -6.27
N LYS A 341 31.16 2.52 -5.68
CA LYS A 341 32.09 2.40 -4.54
C LYS A 341 31.41 1.78 -3.33
N LEU A 342 30.17 2.17 -3.04
CA LEU A 342 29.37 1.61 -1.95
C LEU A 342 29.06 0.14 -2.18
N PHE A 343 28.66 -0.25 -3.39
CA PHE A 343 28.41 -1.67 -3.72
C PHE A 343 29.66 -2.54 -3.65
N GLU A 344 30.82 -2.04 -4.08
CA GLU A 344 32.09 -2.76 -3.93
C GLU A 344 32.49 -2.93 -2.46
N THR A 345 32.29 -1.89 -1.65
CA THR A 345 32.58 -1.94 -0.20
C THR A 345 31.65 -2.92 0.51
N SER A 346 30.33 -2.86 0.26
CA SER A 346 29.36 -3.79 0.84
C SER A 346 29.65 -5.23 0.41
N LYS A 347 29.94 -5.46 -0.88
CA LYS A 347 30.30 -6.77 -1.42
C LYS A 347 31.50 -7.37 -0.68
N GLN A 348 32.57 -6.57 -0.48
CA GLN A 348 33.76 -7.05 0.22
C GLN A 348 33.43 -7.50 1.64
N ILE A 349 32.64 -6.72 2.38
CA ILE A 349 32.24 -7.09 3.75
C ILE A 349 31.38 -8.37 3.73
N PHE A 350 30.42 -8.49 2.80
CA PHE A 350 29.64 -9.72 2.65
C PHE A 350 30.49 -10.95 2.29
N GLU A 351 31.52 -10.80 1.46
CA GLU A 351 32.47 -11.87 1.14
C GLU A 351 33.28 -12.31 2.38
N GLU A 352 33.75 -11.36 3.19
CA GLU A 352 34.50 -11.61 4.42
C GLU A 352 33.63 -12.35 5.46
N GLU A 353 32.36 -11.95 5.60
CA GLU A 353 31.37 -12.59 6.48
C GLU A 353 30.73 -13.85 5.89
N LYS A 354 31.05 -14.19 4.63
CA LYS A 354 30.49 -15.33 3.87
C LYS A 354 28.97 -15.28 3.69
N ASP A 355 28.40 -14.08 3.67
CA ASP A 355 27.01 -13.86 3.28
C ASP A 355 26.87 -13.81 1.76
N TRP A 356 26.76 -14.99 1.15
CA TRP A 356 26.66 -15.12 -0.31
C TRP A 356 25.42 -14.48 -0.91
N LEU A 357 24.35 -14.26 -0.13
CA LEU A 357 23.17 -13.55 -0.61
C LEU A 357 23.48 -12.06 -0.76
N GLY A 358 24.11 -11.44 0.24
CA GLY A 358 24.58 -10.05 0.17
C GLY A 358 25.61 -9.81 -0.95
N VAL A 359 26.50 -10.78 -1.19
CA VAL A 359 27.42 -10.76 -2.35
C VAL A 359 26.63 -10.74 -3.67
N ALA A 360 25.65 -11.64 -3.83
CA ALA A 360 24.83 -11.71 -5.02
C ALA A 360 24.01 -10.42 -5.26
N GLN A 361 23.42 -9.84 -4.21
CA GLN A 361 22.73 -8.55 -4.27
C GLN A 361 23.65 -7.42 -4.74
N SER A 362 24.87 -7.36 -4.20
CA SER A 362 25.85 -6.34 -4.58
C SER A 362 26.31 -6.53 -6.04
N LEU A 363 26.54 -7.78 -6.47
CA LEU A 363 26.88 -8.11 -7.86
C LEU A 363 25.79 -7.70 -8.86
N ASN A 364 24.50 -7.89 -8.50
CA ASN A 364 23.38 -7.46 -9.32
C ASN A 364 23.46 -5.95 -9.60
N LEU A 365 23.64 -5.13 -8.55
CA LEU A 365 23.67 -3.67 -8.70
C LEU A 365 24.95 -3.16 -9.40
N ILE A 366 26.09 -3.81 -9.17
CA ILE A 366 27.33 -3.54 -9.94
C ILE A 366 27.09 -3.81 -11.43
N ALA A 367 26.43 -4.91 -11.77
CA ALA A 367 26.07 -5.22 -13.15
C ALA A 367 25.13 -4.16 -13.75
N VAL A 368 24.14 -3.70 -12.98
CA VAL A 368 23.23 -2.62 -13.39
C VAL A 368 23.99 -1.36 -13.78
N HIS A 369 24.94 -0.95 -12.95
CA HIS A 369 25.78 0.22 -13.22
C HIS A 369 26.60 0.06 -14.53
N HIS A 370 27.21 -1.11 -14.75
CA HIS A 370 28.02 -1.37 -15.96
C HIS A 370 27.21 -1.33 -17.26
N PHE A 371 25.96 -1.81 -17.27
CA PHE A 371 25.13 -1.73 -18.48
C PHE A 371 24.48 -0.35 -18.63
N LYS A 372 24.04 0.30 -17.54
CA LYS A 372 23.41 1.63 -17.61
C LYS A 372 24.37 2.70 -18.12
N ASN A 373 25.62 2.73 -17.64
CA ASN A 373 26.52 3.87 -17.90
C ASN A 373 27.56 3.61 -18.98
N SER A 374 28.16 2.42 -18.99
CA SER A 374 29.28 2.11 -19.88
C SER A 374 28.87 1.32 -21.12
N SER A 375 27.58 0.93 -21.23
CA SER A 375 27.07 0.00 -22.26
C SER A 375 27.91 -1.28 -22.37
N ASN A 376 28.55 -1.69 -21.26
CA ASN A 376 29.46 -2.84 -21.22
C ASN A 376 28.66 -4.10 -20.87
N PHE A 377 27.84 -4.53 -21.81
CA PHE A 377 26.90 -5.63 -21.64
C PHE A 377 27.61 -6.95 -21.31
N GLN A 378 28.80 -7.20 -21.86
CA GLN A 378 29.57 -8.42 -21.58
C GLN A 378 30.04 -8.48 -20.12
N THR A 379 30.48 -7.35 -19.55
CA THR A 379 30.93 -7.32 -18.15
C THR A 379 29.75 -7.44 -17.20
N ALA A 380 28.64 -6.73 -17.49
CA ALA A 380 27.42 -6.84 -16.72
C ALA A 380 26.85 -8.27 -16.73
N GLN A 381 26.83 -8.93 -17.89
CA GLN A 381 26.41 -10.33 -18.01
C GLN A 381 27.25 -11.26 -17.13
N ARG A 382 28.59 -11.10 -17.13
CA ARG A 382 29.49 -11.92 -16.30
C ARG A 382 29.18 -11.80 -14.82
N TYR A 383 28.95 -10.59 -14.31
CA TYR A 383 28.59 -10.38 -12.90
C TYR A 383 27.24 -11.01 -12.55
N LEU A 384 26.24 -10.90 -13.43
CA LEU A 384 24.94 -11.54 -13.22
C LEU A 384 25.01 -13.07 -13.30
N GLU A 385 25.84 -13.63 -14.19
CA GLU A 385 26.07 -15.08 -14.26
C GLU A 385 26.78 -15.60 -13.01
N GLN A 386 27.73 -14.84 -12.46
CA GLN A 386 28.36 -15.13 -11.16
C GLN A 386 27.34 -15.08 -10.02
N SER A 387 26.53 -14.02 -9.95
CA SER A 387 25.44 -13.88 -8.98
C SER A 387 24.46 -15.05 -9.06
N ALA A 388 24.01 -15.41 -10.28
CA ALA A 388 23.12 -16.53 -10.51
C ALA A 388 23.77 -17.88 -10.15
N HIS A 389 25.08 -18.04 -10.33
CA HIS A 389 25.80 -19.25 -9.95
C HIS A 389 25.86 -19.43 -8.42
N LEU A 390 26.16 -18.35 -7.68
CA LEU A 390 26.17 -18.35 -6.21
C LEU A 390 24.79 -18.73 -5.66
N GLN A 391 23.74 -18.11 -6.19
CA GLN A 391 22.38 -18.31 -5.70
C GLN A 391 21.78 -19.69 -6.01
N ARG A 392 22.28 -20.41 -7.03
CA ARG A 392 21.84 -21.81 -7.30
C ARG A 392 22.12 -22.77 -6.15
N GLN A 393 23.06 -22.43 -5.28
CA GLN A 393 23.43 -23.25 -4.12
C GLN A 393 22.69 -22.82 -2.84
N LEU A 394 21.90 -21.75 -2.91
CA LEU A 394 21.13 -21.21 -1.80
C LEU A 394 19.65 -21.61 -1.92
N PRO A 395 18.87 -21.53 -0.82
CA PRO A 395 17.42 -21.53 -0.91
C PRO A 395 16.95 -20.47 -1.92
N ILE A 396 15.87 -20.78 -2.64
CA ILE A 396 15.32 -19.85 -3.63
C ILE A 396 14.94 -18.54 -2.93
N THR A 397 15.47 -17.43 -3.43
CA THR A 397 15.20 -16.08 -2.93
C THR A 397 14.70 -15.17 -4.05
N PRO A 398 14.00 -14.09 -3.71
CA PRO A 398 13.58 -13.05 -4.65
C PRO A 398 14.75 -12.36 -5.36
N THR A 399 15.91 -12.25 -4.70
CA THR A 399 17.17 -11.80 -5.32
C THR A 399 17.51 -12.63 -6.57
N TYR A 400 17.17 -13.92 -6.60
CA TYR A 400 17.43 -14.76 -7.76
C TYR A 400 16.53 -14.40 -8.94
N VAL A 401 15.26 -14.06 -8.67
CA VAL A 401 14.32 -13.55 -9.67
C VAL A 401 14.81 -12.21 -10.23
N GLU A 402 15.27 -11.32 -9.36
CA GLU A 402 15.88 -10.05 -9.75
C GLU A 402 17.10 -10.24 -10.66
N THR A 403 18.02 -11.16 -10.32
CA THR A 403 19.17 -11.51 -11.15
C THR A 403 18.75 -12.00 -12.53
N LEU A 404 17.74 -12.88 -12.60
CA LEU A 404 17.20 -13.38 -13.88
C LEU A 404 16.57 -12.25 -14.70
N ARG A 405 15.82 -11.34 -14.08
CA ARG A 405 15.25 -10.15 -14.74
C ARG A 405 16.34 -9.26 -15.35
N TYR A 406 17.44 -9.01 -14.64
CA TYR A 406 18.56 -8.26 -15.21
C TYR A 406 19.23 -9.01 -16.37
N LEU A 407 19.33 -10.35 -16.32
CA LEU A 407 19.81 -11.13 -17.45
C LEU A 407 18.88 -11.00 -18.67
N VAL A 408 17.56 -11.08 -18.47
CA VAL A 408 16.56 -10.82 -19.53
C VAL A 408 16.82 -9.45 -20.16
N ARG A 409 16.97 -8.41 -19.34
CA ARG A 409 17.23 -7.05 -19.83
C ARG A 409 18.49 -6.97 -20.70
N ILE A 410 19.58 -7.60 -20.28
CA ILE A 410 20.82 -7.62 -21.08
C ILE A 410 20.59 -8.39 -22.39
N MET A 411 19.95 -9.55 -22.34
CA MET A 411 19.68 -10.36 -23.54
C MET A 411 18.83 -9.59 -24.57
N ILE A 412 17.82 -8.84 -24.11
CA ILE A 412 17.02 -7.94 -24.97
C ILE A 412 17.92 -6.89 -25.64
N LEU A 413 18.79 -6.23 -24.86
CA LEU A 413 19.66 -5.16 -25.36
C LEU A 413 20.76 -5.67 -26.30
N THR A 414 21.15 -6.94 -26.20
CA THR A 414 22.09 -7.61 -27.11
C THR A 414 21.39 -8.40 -28.22
N GLU A 415 20.07 -8.21 -28.40
CA GLU A 415 19.24 -8.87 -29.42
C GLU A 415 19.21 -10.42 -29.35
N ALA A 416 19.54 -10.99 -28.20
CA ALA A 416 19.51 -12.43 -27.93
C ALA A 416 18.13 -12.85 -27.40
N TYR A 417 17.07 -12.64 -28.20
CA TYR A 417 15.69 -12.74 -27.72
C TYR A 417 15.28 -14.14 -27.22
N ASP A 418 15.79 -15.20 -27.83
CA ASP A 418 15.46 -16.57 -27.40
C ASP A 418 16.04 -16.87 -26.01
N ALA A 419 17.26 -16.41 -25.75
CA ALA A 419 17.86 -16.51 -24.41
C ALA A 419 17.11 -15.63 -23.39
N ALA A 420 16.60 -14.47 -23.81
CA ALA A 420 15.76 -13.62 -22.97
C ALA A 420 14.47 -14.34 -22.56
N GLU A 421 13.82 -15.04 -23.49
CA GLU A 421 12.60 -15.82 -23.24
C GLU A 421 12.85 -17.01 -22.29
N ASP A 422 13.98 -17.70 -22.44
CA ASP A 422 14.39 -18.77 -21.52
C ASP A 422 14.56 -18.25 -20.08
N TYR A 423 15.27 -17.12 -19.91
CA TYR A 423 15.45 -16.51 -18.59
C TYR A 423 14.15 -15.97 -18.00
N LEU A 424 13.27 -15.41 -18.84
CA LEU A 424 11.96 -14.89 -18.42
C LEU A 424 11.04 -16.01 -17.95
N THR A 425 11.01 -17.13 -18.66
CA THR A 425 10.26 -18.34 -18.27
C THR A 425 10.74 -18.83 -16.91
N LYS A 426 12.07 -18.94 -16.74
CA LYS A 426 12.67 -19.35 -15.48
C LYS A 426 12.36 -18.38 -14.33
N ALA A 427 12.41 -17.07 -14.57
CA ALA A 427 12.06 -16.07 -13.58
C ALA A 427 10.59 -16.21 -13.14
N SER A 428 9.69 -16.47 -14.09
CA SER A 428 8.26 -16.68 -13.84
C SER A 428 8.00 -17.92 -12.99
N GLU A 429 8.65 -19.05 -13.30
CA GLU A 429 8.55 -20.29 -12.52
C GLU A 429 8.97 -20.08 -11.05
N VAL A 430 10.09 -19.37 -10.86
CA VAL A 430 10.63 -19.08 -9.53
C VAL A 430 9.72 -18.11 -8.77
N SER A 431 9.23 -17.05 -9.42
CA SER A 431 8.31 -16.08 -8.81
C SER A 431 6.99 -16.71 -8.37
N LEU A 432 6.46 -17.65 -9.14
CA LEU A 432 5.24 -18.40 -8.79
C LEU A 432 5.44 -19.26 -7.53
N GLN A 433 6.63 -19.86 -7.36
CA GLN A 433 6.96 -20.61 -6.14
C GLN A 433 7.02 -19.71 -4.90
N LEU A 434 7.52 -18.48 -5.07
CA LEU A 434 7.65 -17.49 -4.01
C LEU A 434 6.34 -16.78 -3.66
N LYS A 435 5.34 -16.82 -4.56
CA LYS A 435 4.07 -16.07 -4.43
C LYS A 435 4.28 -14.57 -4.18
N ASP A 436 5.32 -14.02 -4.81
CA ASP A 436 5.69 -12.62 -4.71
C ASP A 436 5.03 -11.81 -5.83
N ILE A 437 4.11 -10.93 -5.47
CA ILE A 437 3.35 -10.11 -6.44
C ILE A 437 4.24 -9.00 -7.02
N GLY A 438 5.19 -8.48 -6.24
CA GLY A 438 6.13 -7.45 -6.68
C GLY A 438 7.07 -7.94 -7.76
N GLU A 439 7.71 -9.08 -7.51
CA GLU A 439 8.58 -9.71 -8.52
C GLU A 439 7.80 -10.15 -9.75
N TYR A 440 6.57 -10.65 -9.57
CA TYR A 440 5.70 -10.98 -10.71
C TYR A 440 5.39 -9.75 -11.58
N ALA A 441 5.00 -8.63 -10.98
CA ALA A 441 4.76 -7.37 -11.71
C ALA A 441 6.01 -6.90 -12.45
N ALA A 442 7.18 -7.07 -11.83
CA ALA A 442 8.45 -6.71 -12.42
C ALA A 442 8.83 -7.65 -13.58
N ILE A 443 8.52 -8.95 -13.50
CA ILE A 443 8.68 -9.89 -14.62
C ILE A 443 7.80 -9.47 -15.80
N LEU A 444 6.54 -9.09 -15.56
CA LEU A 444 5.65 -8.59 -16.61
C LEU A 444 6.24 -7.35 -17.30
N PHE A 445 6.94 -6.48 -16.56
CA PHE A 445 7.63 -5.34 -17.16
C PHE A 445 8.77 -5.77 -18.11
N GLU A 446 9.55 -6.80 -17.75
CA GLU A 446 10.57 -7.33 -18.67
C GLU A 446 9.94 -8.00 -19.90
N HIS A 447 8.81 -8.70 -19.70
CA HIS A 447 8.07 -9.34 -20.79
C HIS A 447 7.51 -8.30 -21.78
N LEU A 448 6.90 -7.23 -21.26
CA LEU A 448 6.46 -6.07 -22.03
C LEU A 448 7.58 -5.55 -22.94
N LEU A 449 8.80 -5.41 -22.39
CA LEU A 449 9.94 -4.94 -23.15
C LEU A 449 10.40 -5.96 -24.19
N LEU A 450 10.46 -7.25 -23.86
CA LEU A 450 10.80 -8.31 -24.81
C LEU A 450 9.87 -8.28 -26.03
N CYS A 451 8.55 -8.25 -25.81
CA CYS A 451 7.55 -8.18 -26.88
C CYS A 451 7.72 -6.89 -27.71
N LYS A 452 7.97 -5.75 -27.05
CA LYS A 452 8.22 -4.47 -27.73
C LYS A 452 9.43 -4.54 -28.67
N PHE A 453 10.56 -5.09 -28.20
CA PHE A 453 11.77 -5.21 -29.02
C PHE A 453 11.64 -6.26 -30.14
N ARG A 454 10.81 -7.29 -29.95
CA ARG A 454 10.37 -8.23 -31.02
C ARG A 454 9.32 -7.64 -31.97
N GLN A 455 8.87 -6.39 -31.75
CA GLN A 455 7.82 -5.71 -32.51
C GLN A 455 6.44 -6.41 -32.45
N GLN A 456 6.18 -7.17 -31.38
CA GLN A 456 4.91 -7.81 -31.07
C GLN A 456 4.01 -6.82 -30.29
N PHE A 457 3.58 -5.74 -30.94
CA PHE A 457 2.97 -4.60 -30.24
C PHE A 457 1.63 -4.92 -29.54
N ASP A 458 0.80 -5.80 -30.11
CA ASP A 458 -0.48 -6.18 -29.49
C ASP A 458 -0.28 -6.97 -28.19
N GLU A 459 0.65 -7.92 -28.21
CA GLU A 459 1.04 -8.69 -27.03
C GLU A 459 1.71 -7.79 -25.99
N ALA A 460 2.61 -6.89 -26.42
CA ALA A 460 3.26 -5.92 -25.55
C ALA A 460 2.22 -5.02 -24.83
N LEU A 461 1.18 -4.55 -25.52
CA LEU A 461 0.11 -3.77 -24.88
C LEU A 461 -0.67 -4.60 -23.86
N ALA A 462 -1.06 -5.84 -24.21
CA ALA A 462 -1.79 -6.71 -23.30
C ALA A 462 -1.00 -6.96 -22.00
N VAL A 463 0.27 -7.35 -22.13
CA VAL A 463 1.19 -7.55 -20.99
C VAL A 463 1.42 -6.25 -20.23
N GLY A 464 1.56 -5.12 -20.93
CA GLY A 464 1.79 -3.82 -20.31
C GLY A 464 0.61 -3.32 -19.47
N TYR A 465 -0.63 -3.56 -19.89
CA TYR A 465 -1.81 -3.20 -19.09
C TYR A 465 -1.98 -4.10 -17.86
N ASP A 466 -1.70 -5.40 -17.97
CA ASP A 466 -1.66 -6.30 -16.80
C ASP A 466 -0.55 -5.85 -15.82
N CYS A 467 0.65 -5.56 -16.33
CA CYS A 467 1.76 -5.00 -15.55
C CYS A 467 1.37 -3.71 -14.82
N LEU A 468 0.71 -2.77 -15.53
CA LEU A 468 0.22 -1.53 -14.94
C LEU A 468 -0.77 -1.82 -13.81
N GLU A 469 -1.75 -2.71 -14.03
CA GLU A 469 -2.73 -3.09 -13.02
C GLU A 469 -2.07 -3.66 -11.77
N GLN A 470 -1.05 -4.51 -11.93
CA GLN A 470 -0.30 -5.00 -10.78
C GLN A 470 0.39 -3.85 -10.06
N PHE A 471 1.18 -3.00 -10.73
CA PHE A 471 1.86 -1.88 -10.05
C PHE A 471 0.91 -0.85 -9.41
N LYS A 472 -0.31 -0.67 -9.96
CA LYS A 472 -1.38 0.12 -9.30
C LYS A 472 -1.76 -0.50 -7.95
N LYS A 473 -2.00 -1.81 -7.92
CA LYS A 473 -2.31 -2.56 -6.68
C LYS A 473 -1.17 -2.48 -5.67
N LEU A 474 0.07 -2.42 -6.17
CA LEU A 474 1.28 -2.28 -5.36
C LEU A 474 1.48 -0.83 -4.85
N GLY A 475 0.79 0.17 -5.38
CA GLY A 475 0.99 1.57 -5.01
C GLY A 475 2.37 2.13 -5.38
N SER A 476 3.08 1.47 -6.31
CA SER A 476 4.38 1.95 -6.77
C SER A 476 4.17 3.00 -7.86
N LEU A 477 4.12 4.26 -7.45
CA LEU A 477 3.99 5.41 -8.35
C LEU A 477 5.10 5.41 -9.41
N ARG A 478 6.36 5.21 -9.02
CA ARG A 478 7.47 5.22 -9.99
C ARG A 478 7.32 4.15 -11.07
N TRP A 479 6.96 2.92 -10.67
CA TRP A 479 6.73 1.83 -11.64
C TRP A 479 5.49 2.09 -12.49
N GLU A 480 4.39 2.63 -11.94
CA GLU A 480 3.26 3.10 -12.75
C GLU A 480 3.72 4.12 -13.80
N GLY A 481 4.53 5.11 -13.42
CA GLY A 481 5.05 6.13 -14.34
C GLY A 481 5.87 5.52 -15.47
N LEU A 482 6.75 4.56 -15.15
CA LEU A 482 7.58 3.85 -16.13
C LEU A 482 6.74 3.00 -17.09
N VAL A 483 5.74 2.28 -16.57
CA VAL A 483 4.83 1.45 -17.40
C VAL A 483 3.97 2.33 -18.30
N ASN A 484 3.39 3.41 -17.78
CA ASN A 484 2.65 4.40 -18.58
C ASN A 484 3.51 4.96 -19.71
N THR A 485 4.79 5.24 -19.44
CA THR A 485 5.73 5.70 -20.46
C THR A 485 5.93 4.64 -21.56
N GLN A 486 6.13 3.37 -21.19
CA GLN A 486 6.29 2.30 -22.18
C GLN A 486 5.02 2.06 -23.00
N LEU A 487 3.84 2.05 -22.36
CA LEU A 487 2.55 1.94 -23.04
C LEU A 487 2.33 3.11 -24.00
N GLY A 488 2.68 4.34 -23.60
CA GLY A 488 2.59 5.51 -24.46
C GLY A 488 3.43 5.38 -25.73
N LEU A 489 4.66 4.85 -25.60
CA LEU A 489 5.55 4.56 -26.73
C LEU A 489 5.02 3.42 -27.63
N LEU A 490 4.31 2.43 -27.07
CA LEU A 490 3.68 1.37 -27.85
C LEU A 490 2.50 1.88 -28.67
N HIS A 491 1.65 2.71 -28.07
CA HIS A 491 0.56 3.38 -28.78
C HIS A 491 1.09 4.31 -29.88
N GLN A 492 2.19 5.02 -29.64
CA GLN A 492 2.91 5.76 -30.69
C GLN A 492 3.33 4.84 -31.84
N ALA A 493 3.96 3.70 -31.57
CA ALA A 493 4.39 2.75 -32.60
C ALA A 493 3.21 2.20 -33.44
N LYS A 494 2.02 2.10 -32.85
CA LYS A 494 0.77 1.72 -33.53
C LYS A 494 0.04 2.88 -34.22
N GLN A 495 0.61 4.09 -34.21
CA GLN A 495 0.01 5.32 -34.75
C GLN A 495 -1.26 5.79 -33.99
N GLU A 496 -1.45 5.35 -32.76
CA GLU A 496 -2.54 5.73 -31.86
C GLU A 496 -2.11 6.94 -31.00
N HIS A 497 -1.71 8.03 -31.66
CA HIS A 497 -0.95 9.12 -31.04
C HIS A 497 -1.67 9.80 -29.85
N GLU A 498 -2.99 9.98 -29.92
CA GLU A 498 -3.74 10.62 -28.83
C GLU A 498 -3.68 9.81 -27.53
N HIS A 499 -3.82 8.48 -27.64
CA HIS A 499 -3.68 7.58 -26.49
C HIS A 499 -2.25 7.58 -25.96
N GLY A 500 -1.26 7.60 -26.86
CA GLY A 500 0.15 7.73 -26.51
C GLY A 500 0.46 8.98 -25.67
N VAL A 501 -0.11 10.13 -26.06
CA VAL A 501 0.05 11.40 -25.32
C VAL A 501 -0.57 11.31 -23.92
N ILE A 502 -1.77 10.75 -23.79
CA ILE A 502 -2.45 10.62 -22.48
C ILE A 502 -1.58 9.83 -21.50
N LEU A 503 -1.04 8.69 -21.94
CA LEU A 503 -0.22 7.83 -21.10
C LEU A 503 1.14 8.47 -20.75
N LEU A 504 1.79 9.14 -21.72
CA LEU A 504 3.03 9.88 -21.45
C LEU A 504 2.82 11.03 -20.46
N LEU A 505 1.69 11.75 -20.56
CA LEU A 505 1.34 12.80 -19.60
C LEU A 505 1.01 12.24 -18.21
N ALA A 506 0.34 11.09 -18.14
CA ALA A 506 0.09 10.40 -16.88
C ALA A 506 1.41 10.01 -16.18
N GLY A 507 2.35 9.43 -16.92
CA GLY A 507 3.69 9.13 -16.40
C GLY A 507 4.45 10.40 -15.97
N LEU A 508 4.43 11.45 -16.81
CA LEU A 508 5.06 12.73 -16.47
C LEU A 508 4.47 13.37 -15.20
N HIS A 509 3.16 13.29 -15.00
CA HIS A 509 2.51 13.81 -13.80
C HIS A 509 3.03 13.10 -12.54
N ILE A 510 3.11 11.78 -12.58
CA ILE A 510 3.68 10.95 -11.52
C ILE A 510 5.13 11.34 -11.25
N PHE A 511 5.98 11.46 -12.28
CA PHE A 511 7.39 11.80 -12.07
C PHE A 511 7.59 13.23 -11.54
N LYS A 512 6.64 14.15 -11.81
CA LYS A 512 6.63 15.48 -11.17
C LYS A 512 6.27 15.41 -9.70
N GLU A 513 5.28 14.59 -9.34
CA GLU A 513 4.90 14.34 -7.94
C GLU A 513 6.09 13.74 -7.16
N LEU A 514 6.81 12.80 -7.77
CA LEU A 514 7.99 12.17 -7.19
C LEU A 514 9.25 13.06 -7.20
N GLY A 515 9.26 14.15 -7.96
CA GLY A 515 10.46 14.96 -8.18
C GLY A 515 11.56 14.25 -8.99
N ASP A 516 11.24 13.17 -9.72
CA ASP A 516 12.17 12.42 -10.57
C ASP A 516 12.51 13.22 -11.83
N THR A 517 13.48 14.13 -11.74
CA THR A 517 13.87 15.00 -12.85
C THR A 517 14.40 14.22 -14.06
N PHE A 518 14.97 13.03 -13.83
CA PHE A 518 15.51 12.19 -14.88
C PHE A 518 14.39 11.64 -15.77
N GLU A 519 13.38 11.00 -15.17
CA GLU A 519 12.25 10.46 -15.92
C GLU A 519 11.31 11.56 -16.45
N GLN A 520 11.24 12.71 -15.78
CA GLN A 520 10.58 13.90 -16.34
C GLN A 520 11.23 14.34 -17.66
N ALA A 521 12.56 14.41 -17.72
CA ALA A 521 13.29 14.84 -18.92
C ALA A 521 13.06 13.89 -20.11
N TYR A 522 13.06 12.57 -19.86
CA TYR A 522 12.74 11.57 -20.88
C TYR A 522 11.27 11.62 -21.30
N SER A 523 10.33 11.79 -20.37
CA SER A 523 8.91 11.93 -20.69
C SER A 523 8.66 13.13 -21.61
N TYR A 524 9.29 14.27 -21.31
CA TYR A 524 9.24 15.46 -22.17
C TYR A 524 9.89 15.21 -23.55
N PHE A 525 11.01 14.50 -23.62
CA PHE A 525 11.63 14.10 -24.88
C PHE A 525 10.70 13.24 -25.75
N TYR A 526 9.99 12.28 -25.15
CA TYR A 526 9.04 11.45 -25.88
C TYR A 526 7.80 12.23 -26.32
N LEU A 527 7.26 13.11 -25.46
CA LEU A 527 6.16 14.02 -25.81
C LEU A 527 6.56 14.97 -26.95
N TYR A 528 7.79 15.51 -26.95
CA TYR A 528 8.32 16.33 -28.02
C TYR A 528 8.21 15.62 -29.38
N LYS A 529 8.70 14.37 -29.46
CA LYS A 529 8.65 13.57 -30.69
C LYS A 529 7.21 13.27 -31.11
N LEU A 530 6.38 12.84 -30.17
CA LEU A 530 4.99 12.49 -30.48
C LEU A 530 4.17 13.71 -30.94
N TYR A 531 4.36 14.87 -30.32
CA TYR A 531 3.70 16.10 -30.77
C TYR A 531 4.19 16.57 -32.15
N ALA A 532 5.46 16.35 -32.49
CA ALA A 532 5.97 16.63 -33.83
C ALA A 532 5.28 15.75 -34.88
N GLU A 533 5.12 14.45 -34.60
CA GLU A 533 4.40 13.50 -35.47
C GLU A 533 2.92 13.87 -35.65
N MET A 534 2.29 14.43 -34.62
CA MET A 534 0.91 14.93 -34.67
C MET A 534 0.77 16.32 -35.33
N GLY A 535 1.86 17.00 -35.69
CA GLY A 535 1.83 18.36 -36.21
C GLY A 535 1.48 19.44 -35.18
N LYS A 536 1.58 19.15 -33.87
CA LYS A 536 1.32 20.09 -32.77
C LYS A 536 2.59 20.90 -32.45
N THR A 537 2.94 21.84 -33.33
CA THR A 537 4.25 22.55 -33.30
C THR A 537 4.54 23.27 -31.98
N GLU A 538 3.57 24.01 -31.44
CA GLU A 538 3.75 24.78 -30.19
C GLU A 538 4.05 23.86 -29.00
N LEU A 539 3.21 22.84 -28.78
CA LEU A 539 3.39 21.85 -27.73
C LEU A 539 4.68 21.03 -27.88
N SER A 540 5.09 20.74 -29.13
CA SER A 540 6.34 20.05 -29.42
C SER A 540 7.56 20.90 -29.00
N LEU A 541 7.55 22.20 -29.31
CA LEU A 541 8.61 23.13 -28.91
C LEU A 541 8.66 23.28 -27.39
N GLU A 542 7.52 23.46 -26.73
CA GLU A 542 7.45 23.53 -25.26
C GLU A 542 8.03 22.27 -24.60
N ALA A 543 7.62 21.08 -25.07
CA ALA A 543 8.13 19.82 -24.53
C ALA A 543 9.66 19.68 -24.74
N ARG A 544 10.17 20.11 -25.90
CA ARG A 544 11.61 20.11 -26.19
C ARG A 544 12.37 21.05 -25.24
N GLU A 545 11.87 22.25 -25.02
CA GLU A 545 12.48 23.22 -24.10
C GLU A 545 12.54 22.70 -22.66
N GLN A 546 11.46 22.06 -22.18
CA GLN A 546 11.45 21.44 -20.86
C GLN A 546 12.47 20.30 -20.75
N ALA A 547 12.55 19.43 -21.77
CA ALA A 547 13.54 18.35 -21.81
C ALA A 547 14.98 18.89 -21.80
N ILE A 548 15.28 19.93 -22.58
CA ILE A 548 16.60 20.58 -22.60
C ILE A 548 16.92 21.22 -21.24
N ARG A 549 15.97 21.94 -20.64
CA ARG A 549 16.17 22.59 -19.33
C ARG A 549 16.53 21.57 -18.26
N LEU A 550 15.73 20.50 -18.14
CA LEU A 550 15.99 19.42 -17.18
C LEU A 550 17.32 18.71 -17.49
N ASN A 551 17.64 18.50 -18.76
CA ASN A 551 18.90 17.85 -19.13
C ASN A 551 20.14 18.70 -18.81
N LEU A 552 20.04 20.03 -18.85
CA LEU A 552 21.11 20.94 -18.41
C LEU A 552 21.39 20.83 -16.91
N GLU A 553 20.35 20.60 -16.11
CA GLU A 553 20.47 20.34 -14.66
C GLU A 553 21.10 18.96 -14.41
N LEU A 554 20.65 17.93 -15.12
CA LEU A 554 21.11 16.55 -15.00
C LEU A 554 22.51 16.31 -15.57
N LYS A 555 22.94 17.12 -16.54
CA LYS A 555 24.17 16.90 -17.34
C LYS A 555 24.25 15.51 -17.97
N ASN A 556 23.12 14.96 -18.43
CA ASN A 556 23.09 13.64 -19.04
C ASN A 556 23.50 13.72 -20.53
N PRO A 557 24.67 13.15 -20.91
CA PRO A 557 25.20 13.29 -22.27
C PRO A 557 24.39 12.51 -23.30
N ARG A 558 23.75 11.39 -22.92
CA ARG A 558 22.96 10.56 -23.84
C ARG A 558 21.64 11.24 -24.21
N LEU A 559 21.01 11.90 -23.24
CA LEU A 559 19.81 12.66 -23.52
C LEU A 559 20.14 13.96 -24.28
N ALA A 560 21.31 14.56 -24.03
CA ALA A 560 21.80 15.70 -24.81
C ALA A 560 21.92 15.35 -26.30
N GLU A 561 22.62 14.26 -26.62
CA GLU A 561 22.78 13.76 -27.99
C GLU A 561 21.44 13.48 -28.68
N ARG A 562 20.43 13.02 -27.93
CA ARG A 562 19.08 12.77 -28.47
C ARG A 562 18.26 14.03 -28.71
N LEU A 563 18.57 15.14 -28.04
CA LEU A 563 17.84 16.41 -28.10
C LEU A 563 18.42 17.40 -29.13
N GLU A 564 19.66 17.18 -29.56
CA GLU A 564 20.31 17.83 -30.71
C GLU A 564 19.65 17.40 -32.02
#